data_AF-A0A848ZBJ6-F1
#
_entry.id   AF-A0A848ZBJ6-F1
#
_cell.length_a   1.000
_cell.length_b   1.000
_cell.length_c   1.000
_cell.angle_alpha   90.00
_cell.angle_beta   90.00
_cell.angle_gamma   90.00
#
_symmetry.space_group_name_H-M   'P 1'
#
loop_
_entity.id
_entity.type
_entity.pdbx_description
1 polymer ?
#
loop_
_entity_poly.entity_id
_entity_poly.type
_entity_poly.pdbx_seq_one_letter_code
_entity_poly.pdbx_strand_id
1 'polypeptide(L)'
;MSVDAMKRRCAVSGCETAPKRGHLMCLAHWRRVPRAEQAEVNDSWRAFMKGAGQEGSRERLARYRAAAKAATDAVMEKPEGGRP
;
A
#
# COMPACT_ATOMS: atom_id res chain seq x y z
N MET A 1 26.98 -8.84 -11.26
CA MET A 1 26.37 -8.45 -9.96
C MET A 1 24.87 -8.53 -10.16
N SER A 2 24.22 -9.58 -9.64
CA SER A 2 22.77 -9.76 -9.74
C SER A 2 22.11 -8.62 -8.98
N VAL A 3 21.41 -7.74 -9.70
CA VAL A 3 20.45 -6.84 -9.08
C VAL A 3 19.30 -7.73 -8.63
N ASP A 4 19.39 -8.24 -7.39
CA ASP A 4 18.27 -8.85 -6.70
C ASP A 4 17.08 -7.92 -6.90
N ALA A 5 16.18 -8.33 -7.80
CA ALA A 5 14.91 -7.71 -8.01
C ALA A 5 14.25 -7.78 -6.64
N MET A 6 14.34 -6.68 -5.89
CA MET A 6 13.72 -6.49 -4.59
C MET A 6 12.23 -6.73 -4.81
N LYS A 7 11.82 -8.01 -4.75
CA LYS A 7 10.45 -8.46 -4.84
C LYS A 7 9.81 -7.74 -3.68
N ARG A 8 9.17 -6.60 -3.96
CA ARG A 8 8.40 -5.87 -2.97
C ARG A 8 7.45 -6.91 -2.42
N ARG A 9 7.67 -7.34 -1.19
CA ARG A 9 6.78 -8.26 -0.51
C ARG A 9 5.54 -7.47 -0.14
N CYS A 10 4.46 -8.18 0.14
CA CYS A 10 3.28 -7.54 0.69
C CYS A 10 3.67 -6.76 1.95
N ALA A 11 3.11 -5.55 2.13
CA ALA A 11 3.39 -4.70 3.28
C ALA A 11 2.89 -5.27 4.63
N VAL A 12 2.15 -6.39 4.58
CA VAL A 12 1.61 -7.08 5.76
C VAL A 12 2.66 -8.07 6.27
N SER A 13 3.06 -7.94 7.53
CA SER A 13 4.02 -8.83 8.19
C SER A 13 3.56 -10.28 8.11
N GLY A 14 4.47 -11.19 7.74
CA GLY A 14 4.17 -12.61 7.56
C GLY A 14 3.57 -12.99 6.20
N CYS A 15 3.28 -12.02 5.33
CA CYS A 15 2.83 -12.32 3.96
C CYS A 15 4.00 -12.39 2.98
N GLU A 16 4.26 -13.59 2.45
CA GLU A 16 5.32 -13.83 1.45
C GLU A 16 4.87 -13.57 0.00
N THR A 17 3.59 -13.25 -0.19
CA THR A 17 3.04 -12.99 -1.53
C THR A 17 3.64 -11.72 -2.12
N ALA A 18 4.13 -11.80 -3.35
CA ALA A 18 4.56 -10.64 -4.12
C ALA A 18 3.34 -9.86 -4.64
N PRO A 19 3.10 -8.59 -4.22
CA PRO A 19 2.22 -7.68 -4.92
C PRO A 19 2.56 -7.56 -6.40
N LYS A 20 1.54 -7.32 -7.22
CA LYS A 20 1.73 -6.89 -8.62
C LYS A 20 2.56 -5.62 -8.64
N ARG A 21 3.36 -5.42 -9.70
CA ARG A 21 4.18 -4.21 -9.86
C ARG A 21 3.33 -2.95 -9.67
N GLY A 22 3.84 -2.01 -8.87
CA GLY A 22 3.14 -0.75 -8.56
C GLY A 22 2.05 -0.84 -7.48
N HIS A 23 1.76 -2.02 -6.93
CA HIS A 23 0.78 -2.16 -5.85
C HIS A 23 1.44 -2.17 -4.47
N LEU A 24 0.70 -1.69 -3.47
CA LEU A 24 1.12 -1.64 -2.08
C LEU A 24 1.18 -3.03 -1.42
N MET A 25 0.20 -3.89 -1.72
CA MET A 25 0.03 -5.19 -1.06
C MET A 25 -0.58 -6.21 -2.03
N CYS A 26 -0.59 -7.50 -1.65
CA CYS A 26 -1.25 -8.53 -2.44
C CYS A 26 -2.77 -8.29 -2.47
N LEU A 27 -3.46 -8.83 -3.48
CA LEU A 27 -4.90 -8.59 -3.67
C LEU A 27 -5.75 -9.05 -2.46
N ALA A 28 -5.33 -10.12 -1.79
CA ALA A 28 -6.02 -10.64 -0.61
C ALA A 28 -6.02 -9.64 0.55
N HIS A 29 -4.84 -9.08 0.88
CA HIS A 29 -4.73 -8.05 1.92
C HIS A 29 -5.36 -6.74 1.49
N TRP A 30 -5.24 -6.37 0.21
CA TRP A 30 -5.90 -5.15 -0.32
C TRP A 30 -7.41 -5.18 -0.14
N ARG A 31 -8.05 -6.34 -0.33
CA ARG A 31 -9.49 -6.51 -0.11
C ARG A 31 -9.90 -6.44 1.36
N ARG A 32 -8.97 -6.62 2.30
CA ARG A 32 -9.21 -6.50 3.75
C ARG A 32 -9.10 -5.06 4.25
N VAL A 33 -8.37 -4.20 3.53
CA VAL A 33 -8.30 -2.76 3.81
C VAL A 33 -9.71 -2.17 3.75
N PRO A 34 -10.16 -1.34 4.71
CA PRO A 34 -11.47 -0.73 4.62
C PRO A 34 -11.55 0.28 3.46
N ARG A 35 -12.77 0.54 2.97
CA ARG A 35 -12.98 1.24 1.70
C ARG A 35 -12.49 2.69 1.73
N ALA A 36 -12.53 3.34 2.88
CA ALA A 36 -12.06 4.71 3.06
C ALA A 36 -10.53 4.79 2.85
N GLU A 37 -9.77 3.87 3.44
CA GLU A 37 -8.32 3.80 3.32
C GLU A 37 -7.91 3.35 1.91
N GLN A 38 -8.68 2.46 1.28
CA GLN A 38 -8.47 2.14 -0.14
C GLN A 38 -8.62 3.39 -1.03
N ALA A 39 -9.61 4.24 -0.75
CA ALA A 39 -9.82 5.49 -1.49
C ALA A 39 -8.66 6.46 -1.28
N GLU A 40 -8.27 6.72 -0.02
CA GLU A 40 -7.16 7.63 0.30
C GLU A 40 -5.83 7.19 -0.33
N VAL A 41 -5.51 5.89 -0.32
CA VAL A 41 -4.30 5.36 -0.98
C VAL A 41 -4.36 5.59 -2.49
N ASN A 42 -5.49 5.32 -3.12
CA ASN A 42 -5.65 5.51 -4.57
C ASN A 42 -5.56 6.99 -4.96
N ASP A 43 -6.20 7.87 -4.20
CA ASP A 43 -6.26 9.30 -4.50
C ASP A 43 -4.91 9.98 -4.26
N SER A 44 -4.23 9.65 -3.16
CA SER A 44 -2.87 10.12 -2.89
C SER A 44 -1.85 9.57 -3.91
N TRP A 45 -2.01 8.32 -4.35
CA TRP A 45 -1.19 7.74 -5.42
C TRP A 45 -1.40 8.47 -6.76
N ARG A 46 -2.65 8.71 -7.15
CA ARG A 46 -2.98 9.48 -8.36
C ARG A 46 -2.42 10.89 -8.29
N ALA A 47 -2.56 11.56 -7.16
CA ALA A 47 -2.01 12.90 -6.96
C ALA A 47 -0.48 12.90 -7.09
N PHE A 48 0.21 11.96 -6.44
CA PHE A 48 1.65 11.80 -6.54
C PHE A 48 2.10 11.54 -7.99
N MET A 49 1.46 10.59 -8.68
CA MET A 49 1.79 10.25 -10.07
C MET A 49 1.55 11.41 -11.03
N LYS A 50 0.47 12.17 -10.85
CA LYS A 50 0.15 13.35 -11.68
C LYS A 50 1.18 14.46 -11.51
N GLY A 51 1.70 14.64 -10.29
CA GLY A 51 2.68 15.68 -9.96
C GLY A 51 4.09 15.17 -9.74
N ALA A 52 4.44 14.01 -10.30
CA ALA A 52 5.75 13.39 -10.12
C ALA A 52 6.83 14.25 -10.79
N GLY A 53 7.88 14.60 -10.04
CA GLY A 53 8.95 15.49 -10.51
C GLY A 53 8.64 16.99 -10.46
N GLN A 54 7.42 17.36 -10.03
CA GLN A 54 7.03 18.77 -9.84
C GLN A 54 7.25 19.22 -8.39
N GLU A 55 7.22 20.54 -8.16
CA GLU A 55 7.18 21.12 -6.82
C GLU A 55 6.00 20.54 -6.01
N GLY A 56 6.24 20.20 -4.74
CA GLY A 56 5.28 19.46 -3.90
C GLY A 56 5.25 17.94 -4.12
N SER A 57 6.07 17.36 -5.01
CA SER A 57 6.17 15.90 -5.21
C SER A 57 6.52 15.16 -3.91
N ARG A 58 7.40 15.75 -3.08
CA ARG A 58 7.77 15.19 -1.76
C ARG A 58 6.59 15.14 -0.79
N GLU A 59 5.76 16.17 -0.76
CA GLU A 59 4.57 16.23 0.09
C GLU A 59 3.52 15.22 -0.38
N ARG A 60 3.26 15.14 -1.69
CA ARG A 60 2.35 14.14 -2.27
C ARG A 60 2.83 12.71 -2.00
N LEU A 61 4.15 12.48 -2.07
CA LEU A 61 4.75 11.20 -1.69
C LEU A 61 4.58 10.91 -0.19
N ALA A 62 4.74 11.91 0.67
CA ALA A 62 4.52 11.77 2.10
C ALA A 62 3.06 11.41 2.42
N ARG A 63 2.09 12.08 1.76
CA ARG A 63 0.66 11.77 1.88
C ARG A 63 0.36 10.34 1.43
N TYR A 64 0.92 9.91 0.29
CA TYR A 64 0.79 8.53 -0.16
C TYR A 64 1.35 7.52 0.85
N ARG A 65 2.53 7.79 1.42
CA ARG A 65 3.13 6.92 2.45
C ARG A 65 2.29 6.84 3.72
N ALA A 66 1.71 7.96 4.16
CA ALA A 66 0.82 7.99 5.32
C ALA A 66 -0.44 7.16 5.08
N ALA A 67 -1.10 7.34 3.92
CA ALA A 67 -2.26 6.54 3.54
C ALA A 67 -1.92 5.05 3.41
N ALA A 68 -0.76 4.73 2.83
CA ALA A 68 -0.27 3.36 2.72
C ALA A 68 -0.03 2.72 4.09
N LYS A 69 0.54 3.46 5.05
CA LYS A 69 0.72 2.99 6.42
C LYS A 69 -0.63 2.73 7.08
N ALA A 70 -1.57 3.66 7.01
CA ALA A 70 -2.91 3.49 7.58
C ALA A 70 -3.63 2.26 7.01
N ALA A 71 -3.52 2.04 5.69
CA ALA A 71 -4.08 0.83 5.06
C ALA A 71 -3.42 -0.46 5.57
N THR A 72 -2.10 -0.46 5.79
CA THR A 72 -1.40 -1.61 6.38
C THR A 72 -1.80 -1.83 7.84
N ASP A 73 -1.83 -0.78 8.65
CA ASP A 73 -2.24 -0.85 10.05
C ASP A 73 -3.67 -1.40 10.16
N ALA A 74 -4.61 -0.92 9.35
CA ALA A 74 -6.00 -1.38 9.34
C ALA A 74 -6.17 -2.88 9.02
N VAL A 75 -5.23 -3.47 8.26
CA VAL A 75 -5.22 -4.92 7.98
C VAL A 75 -4.62 -5.70 9.15
N MET A 76 -3.63 -5.13 9.85
CA MET A 76 -2.98 -5.73 11.01
C MET A 76 -3.84 -5.65 12.28
N GLU A 77 -4.57 -4.56 12.48
CA GLU A 77 -5.47 -4.32 13.62
C GLU A 77 -6.81 -5.04 13.53
N LYS A 78 -7.09 -5.70 12.40
CA LYS A 78 -8.18 -6.68 12.29
C LYS A 78 -7.63 -8.11 12.42
N PRO A 79 -7.23 -8.58 13.62
CA PRO A 79 -7.11 -10.01 13.83
C PRO A 79 -8.51 -10.60 13.71
N GLU A 80 -8.70 -11.38 12.65
CA GLU A 80 -9.71 -12.42 12.48
C GLU A 80 -11.04 -12.23 13.23
N GLY A 81 -11.98 -11.54 12.58
CA GLY A 81 -13.40 -11.76 12.83
C GLY A 81 -13.87 -13.02 12.09
N GLY A 82 -13.67 -14.18 12.75
CA GLY A 82 -14.51 -15.38 12.75
C GLY A 82 -15.01 -15.98 11.42
N ARG A 83 -14.79 -17.28 11.26
CA ARG A 83 -15.72 -18.15 10.52
C ARG A 83 -15.86 -19.49 11.26
N PRO A 84 -17.11 -20.02 11.41
CA PRO A 84 -17.46 -21.11 12.34
C PRO A 84 -16.85 -22.47 11.99
#